data_AF-A0A3M1MYZ1-F1
#
_entry.id   AF-A0A3M1MYZ1-F1
#
_cell.length_a   1.000
_cell.length_b   1.000
_cell.length_c   1.000
_cell.angle_alpha   90.00
_cell.angle_beta   90.00
_cell.angle_gamma   90.00
#
_symmetry.space_group_name_H-M   'P 1'
#
loop_
_entity.id
_entity.type
_entity.pdbx_description
1 polymer ?
#
loop_
_entity_poly.entity_id
_entity_poly.type
_entity_poly.pdbx_seq_one_letter_code
_entity_poly.pdbx_strand_id
1 'polypeptide(L)'
;NMVRAHAAAYEAIHRLQNTARVGIALNYRGFVPARPWLPLDAWAARTQSAVYNDIFPRALRDGVFRSIGRRIAVPEAKGTQDYLGVNYYSRDMVAFTPWKPTELFARRFYRPDALVSETGFIAHEPQGMFDALKWGLQFKVPMIVTENGVNDSQDTLRPRYLD
;
A
#
# COMPACT_ATOMS: atom_id res chain seq x y z
N ASN A 1 12.23 -9.42 -9.54
CA ASN A 1 12.94 -8.46 -10.41
C ASN A 1 12.84 -7.04 -9.88
N MET A 2 11.64 -6.50 -9.62
CA MET A 2 11.50 -5.11 -9.13
C MET A 2 12.31 -4.79 -7.86
N VAL A 3 12.30 -5.64 -6.83
CA VAL A 3 13.10 -5.42 -5.60
C VAL A 3 14.60 -5.33 -5.90
N ARG A 4 15.12 -6.18 -6.80
CA ARG A 4 16.53 -6.14 -7.22
C ARG A 4 16.86 -4.90 -8.04
N ALA A 5 15.95 -4.51 -8.92
CA ALA A 5 16.10 -3.30 -9.72
C ALA A 5 16.15 -2.05 -8.83
N HIS A 6 15.28 -1.97 -7.81
CA HIS A 6 15.33 -0.91 -6.80
C HIS A 6 16.67 -0.88 -6.08
N ALA A 7 17.15 -2.03 -5.59
CA ALA A 7 18.44 -2.12 -4.90
C ALA A 7 19.61 -1.67 -5.80
N ALA A 8 19.63 -2.12 -7.06
CA ALA A 8 20.66 -1.71 -8.01
C ALA A 8 20.62 -0.21 -8.33
N ALA A 9 19.41 0.38 -8.44
CA ALA A 9 19.23 1.81 -8.63
C ALA A 9 19.67 2.62 -7.40
N TYR A 10 19.30 2.18 -6.20
CA TYR A 10 19.75 2.77 -4.94
C TYR A 10 21.27 2.86 -4.88
N GLU A 11 21.96 1.75 -5.15
CA GLU A 11 23.42 1.67 -5.17
C GLU A 11 24.04 2.58 -6.24
N ALA A 12 23.48 2.56 -7.46
CA ALA A 12 23.98 3.40 -8.55
C ALA A 12 23.83 4.90 -8.25
N ILE A 13 22.69 5.32 -7.68
CA ILE A 13 22.44 6.71 -7.30
C ILE A 13 23.43 7.14 -6.21
N HIS A 14 23.62 6.34 -5.16
CA HIS A 14 24.53 6.70 -4.06
C HIS A 14 26.00 6.72 -4.47
N ARG A 15 26.41 5.91 -5.47
CA ARG A 15 27.75 6.00 -6.05
C ARG A 15 28.00 7.33 -6.78
N LEU A 16 26.97 7.89 -7.41
CA LEU A 16 27.08 9.16 -8.15
C LEU A 16 26.84 10.38 -7.26
N GLN A 17 25.89 10.26 -6.33
CA GLN A 17 25.49 11.32 -5.40
C GLN A 17 25.16 10.69 -4.04
N ASN A 18 26.16 10.60 -3.17
CA ASN A 18 26.04 9.97 -1.84
C ASN A 18 25.09 10.70 -0.88
N THR A 19 24.70 11.94 -1.16
CA THR A 19 23.74 12.74 -0.38
C THR A 19 22.30 12.62 -0.88
N ALA A 20 22.06 11.90 -1.99
CA ALA A 20 20.71 11.63 -2.46
C ALA A 20 19.92 10.84 -1.41
N ARG A 21 18.58 10.99 -1.42
CA ARG A 21 17.68 10.11 -0.68
C ARG A 21 16.89 9.30 -1.68
N VAL A 22 16.84 7.99 -1.51
CA VAL A 22 16.17 7.05 -2.40
C VAL A 22 15.14 6.24 -1.61
N GLY A 23 13.92 6.18 -2.12
CA GLY A 23 12.82 5.43 -1.55
C GLY A 23 11.81 5.04 -2.62
N ILE A 24 10.92 4.10 -2.30
CA ILE A 24 9.81 3.75 -3.20
C ILE A 24 8.66 4.75 -3.07
N ALA A 25 7.84 4.86 -4.11
CA ALA A 25 6.47 5.38 -4.01
C ALA A 25 5.50 4.19 -4.03
N LEU A 26 4.97 3.83 -2.86
CA LEU A 26 4.11 2.66 -2.70
C LEU A 26 2.63 3.08 -2.76
N ASN A 27 1.88 2.50 -3.69
CA ASN A 27 0.42 2.54 -3.65
C ASN A 27 -0.08 1.74 -2.43
N TYR A 28 -0.45 2.45 -1.38
CA TYR A 28 -1.07 1.85 -0.20
C TYR A 28 -2.58 1.77 -0.39
N ARG A 29 -3.13 0.58 -0.15
CA ARG A 29 -4.57 0.36 -0.13
C ARG A 29 -4.98 -0.14 1.25
N GLY A 30 -5.89 0.57 1.90
CA GLY A 30 -6.50 0.11 3.14
C GLY A 30 -7.41 -1.09 2.87
N PHE A 31 -7.27 -2.18 3.63
CA PHE A 31 -8.16 -3.34 3.57
C PHE A 31 -8.82 -3.54 4.94
N VAL A 32 -10.11 -3.24 5.02
CA VAL A 32 -10.88 -3.25 6.27
C VAL A 32 -11.86 -4.42 6.22
N PRO A 33 -12.00 -5.26 7.26
CA PRO A 33 -12.98 -6.33 7.26
C PRO A 33 -14.41 -5.76 7.15
N ALA A 34 -15.21 -6.30 6.23
CA ALA A 34 -16.61 -5.91 6.06
C ALA A 34 -17.43 -6.18 7.33
N ARG A 35 -17.16 -7.31 7.99
CA ARG A 35 -17.71 -7.66 9.31
C ARG A 35 -16.54 -7.89 10.28
N PRO A 36 -16.16 -6.90 11.11
CA PRO A 36 -15.03 -7.03 12.02
C PRO A 36 -15.17 -8.19 13.03
N TRP A 37 -16.40 -8.57 13.36
CA TRP A 37 -16.72 -9.69 14.25
C TRP A 37 -16.55 -11.07 13.58
N LEU A 38 -16.46 -11.14 12.26
CA LEU A 38 -16.31 -12.40 11.53
C LEU A 38 -14.82 -12.67 11.25
N PRO A 39 -14.21 -13.73 11.82
CA PRO A 39 -12.77 -13.98 11.68
C PRO A 39 -12.29 -14.15 10.24
N LEU A 40 -13.13 -14.70 9.35
CA LEU A 40 -12.77 -14.91 7.95
C LEU A 40 -12.63 -13.60 7.18
N ASP A 41 -13.48 -12.60 7.44
CA ASP A 41 -13.34 -11.27 6.83
C ASP A 41 -12.05 -10.59 7.32
N ALA A 42 -11.73 -10.72 8.62
CA ALA A 42 -10.50 -10.19 9.19
C ALA A 42 -9.25 -10.89 8.63
N TRP A 43 -9.29 -12.21 8.47
CA TRP A 43 -8.20 -12.98 7.85
C TRP A 43 -8.00 -12.56 6.39
N ALA A 44 -9.09 -12.43 5.61
CA ALA A 44 -9.02 -12.03 4.22
C ALA A 44 -8.45 -10.61 4.09
N ALA A 45 -8.94 -9.65 4.88
CA ALA A 45 -8.42 -8.28 4.90
C ALA A 45 -6.92 -8.22 5.24
N ARG A 46 -6.48 -8.95 6.28
CA ARG A 46 -5.06 -9.03 6.67
C ARG A 46 -4.20 -9.65 5.57
N THR A 47 -4.69 -10.69 4.91
CA THR A 47 -3.99 -11.35 3.81
C THR A 47 -3.83 -10.40 2.62
N GLN A 48 -4.88 -9.66 2.26
CA GLN A 48 -4.81 -8.63 1.22
C GLN A 48 -3.79 -7.54 1.56
N SER A 49 -3.82 -7.02 2.79
CA SER A 49 -2.84 -6.01 3.23
C SER A 49 -1.41 -6.56 3.22
N ALA A 50 -1.20 -7.79 3.67
CA ALA A 50 0.12 -8.41 3.68
C ALA A 50 0.69 -8.61 2.27
N VAL A 51 -0.16 -8.93 1.29
CA VAL A 51 0.29 -9.13 -0.09
C VAL A 51 0.49 -7.80 -0.82
N TYR A 52 -0.43 -6.86 -0.64
CA TYR A 52 -0.44 -5.60 -1.40
C TYR A 52 0.52 -4.55 -0.82
N ASN A 53 0.48 -4.35 0.51
CA ASN A 53 1.22 -3.27 1.17
C ASN A 53 2.59 -3.72 1.67
N ASP A 54 2.69 -4.93 2.23
CA ASP A 54 3.85 -5.31 3.04
C ASP A 54 5.03 -5.91 2.27
N ILE A 55 4.77 -6.67 1.19
CA ILE A 55 5.81 -7.51 0.53
C ILE A 55 7.03 -6.69 0.13
N PHE A 56 6.81 -5.58 -0.57
CA PHE A 56 7.88 -4.77 -1.15
C PHE A 56 8.70 -4.03 -0.09
N PRO A 57 8.11 -3.17 0.76
CA PRO A 57 8.89 -2.42 1.75
C PRO A 57 9.51 -3.34 2.83
N ARG A 58 8.91 -4.50 3.16
CA ARG A 58 9.56 -5.49 4.03
C ARG A 58 10.80 -6.09 3.39
N ALA A 59 10.75 -6.38 2.07
CA ALA A 59 11.91 -6.90 1.35
C ALA A 59 13.07 -5.89 1.32
N LEU A 60 12.77 -4.59 1.16
CA LEU A 60 13.78 -3.53 1.26
C LEU A 60 14.34 -3.38 2.68
N ARG A 61 13.51 -3.62 3.70
CA ARG A 61 13.95 -3.53 5.10
C ARG A 61 14.90 -4.67 5.49
N ASP A 62 14.57 -5.91 5.13
CA ASP A 62 15.26 -7.10 5.66
C ASP A 62 15.97 -7.97 4.61
N GLY A 63 15.90 -7.60 3.33
CA GLY A 63 16.54 -8.33 2.24
C GLY A 63 15.86 -9.65 1.92
N VAL A 64 14.58 -9.85 2.28
CA VAL A 64 13.87 -11.10 2.02
C VAL A 64 12.49 -10.82 1.42
N PHE A 65 12.33 -11.18 0.16
CA PHE A 65 11.03 -11.17 -0.51
C PHE A 65 10.16 -12.32 -0.01
N ARG A 66 8.99 -11.99 0.55
CA ARG A 66 8.01 -12.96 1.07
C ARG A 66 6.68 -12.75 0.36
N SER A 67 6.25 -13.76 -0.38
CA SER A 67 4.91 -13.85 -0.98
C SER A 67 4.27 -15.18 -0.59
N ILE A 68 3.01 -15.39 -0.98
CA ILE A 68 2.25 -16.61 -0.67
C ILE A 68 3.04 -17.83 -1.20
N GLY A 69 3.45 -18.71 -0.28
CA GLY A 69 4.20 -19.92 -0.60
C GLY A 69 5.62 -19.69 -1.12
N ARG A 70 6.14 -18.44 -1.10
CA ARG A 70 7.45 -18.12 -1.69
C ARG A 70 8.27 -17.20 -0.81
N ARG A 71 9.50 -17.63 -0.51
CA ARG A 71 10.50 -16.84 0.21
C ARG A 71 11.80 -16.83 -0.58
N ILE A 72 12.31 -15.64 -0.91
CA ILE A 72 13.53 -15.48 -1.68
C ILE A 72 14.44 -14.49 -0.95
N ALA A 73 15.69 -14.89 -0.72
CA ALA A 73 16.72 -13.97 -0.26
C ALA A 73 17.10 -12.99 -1.39
N VAL A 74 17.12 -11.72 -1.05
CA VAL A 74 17.55 -10.59 -1.88
C VAL A 74 18.42 -9.70 -0.99
N PRO A 75 19.56 -10.21 -0.50
CA PRO A 75 20.39 -9.52 0.49
C PRO A 75 20.85 -8.14 0.02
N GLU A 76 21.05 -7.95 -1.28
CA GLU A 76 21.38 -6.68 -1.90
C GLU A 76 20.32 -5.59 -1.68
N ALA A 77 19.07 -5.95 -1.39
CA ALA A 77 18.00 -5.00 -1.15
C ALA A 77 17.90 -4.53 0.30
N LYS A 78 18.59 -5.19 1.24
CA LYS A 78 18.48 -4.87 2.66
C LYS A 78 18.99 -3.46 2.95
N GLY A 79 18.14 -2.63 3.54
CA GLY A 79 18.47 -1.25 3.91
C GLY A 79 18.51 -0.28 2.73
N THR A 80 18.03 -0.67 1.54
CA THR A 80 18.05 0.19 0.33
C THR A 80 16.87 1.16 0.30
N GLN A 81 16.60 1.85 1.41
CA GLN A 81 15.49 2.79 1.50
C GLN A 81 15.72 3.86 2.58
N ASP A 82 15.85 5.11 2.13
CA ASP A 82 16.05 6.30 2.98
C ASP A 82 14.74 6.94 3.42
N TYR A 83 13.67 6.72 2.67
CA TYR A 83 12.31 7.17 3.00
C TYR A 83 11.27 6.23 2.41
N LEU A 84 10.06 6.25 2.95
CA LEU A 84 8.90 5.56 2.40
C LEU A 84 7.95 6.57 1.75
N GLY A 85 7.85 6.53 0.42
CA GLY A 85 6.81 7.24 -0.32
C GLY A 85 5.49 6.49 -0.20
N VAL A 86 4.42 7.20 0.16
CA VAL A 86 3.07 6.66 0.29
C VAL A 86 2.16 7.36 -0.71
N ASN A 87 1.55 6.55 -1.58
CA ASN A 87 0.49 6.98 -2.48
C ASN A 87 -0.83 6.46 -1.89
N TYR A 88 -1.72 7.36 -1.47
CA TYR A 88 -3.00 7.00 -0.89
C TYR A 88 -4.16 7.57 -1.69
N TYR A 89 -5.15 6.71 -1.95
CA TYR A 89 -6.33 7.08 -2.73
C TYR A 89 -7.64 6.67 -2.05
N SER A 90 -7.75 5.44 -1.53
CA SER A 90 -9.00 4.91 -0.98
C SER A 90 -8.74 3.67 -0.09
N ARG A 91 -9.78 3.11 0.52
CA ARG A 91 -9.79 1.81 1.19
C ARG A 91 -10.90 0.90 0.65
N ASP A 92 -10.70 -0.40 0.78
CA ASP A 92 -11.68 -1.42 0.46
C ASP A 92 -12.23 -2.07 1.73
N MET A 93 -13.54 -2.25 1.77
CA MET A 93 -14.19 -3.24 2.63
C MET A 93 -13.94 -4.63 2.03
N VAL A 94 -13.58 -5.59 2.87
CA VAL A 94 -13.22 -6.95 2.47
C VAL A 94 -14.13 -7.96 3.15
N ALA A 95 -14.91 -8.68 2.35
CA ALA A 95 -15.66 -9.84 2.79
C ALA A 95 -14.99 -11.11 2.28
N PHE A 96 -14.83 -12.11 3.14
CA PHE A 96 -14.37 -13.42 2.71
C PHE A 96 -15.38 -14.07 1.75
N THR A 97 -14.87 -14.76 0.75
CA THR A 97 -15.65 -15.59 -0.16
C THR A 97 -14.83 -16.77 -0.68
N PRO A 98 -15.32 -18.02 -0.59
CA PRO A 98 -14.62 -19.17 -1.13
C PRO A 98 -14.58 -19.16 -2.67
N TRP A 99 -15.43 -18.36 -3.31
CA TRP A 99 -15.65 -18.35 -4.76
C TRP A 99 -14.62 -17.52 -5.55
N LYS A 100 -13.70 -16.81 -4.87
CA LYS A 100 -12.68 -15.97 -5.51
C LYS A 100 -11.25 -16.31 -5.07
N PRO A 101 -10.76 -17.54 -5.31
CA PRO A 101 -9.41 -17.96 -4.87
C PRO A 101 -8.28 -17.11 -5.47
N THR A 102 -8.43 -16.66 -6.72
CA THR A 102 -7.45 -15.80 -7.42
C THR A 102 -7.41 -14.38 -6.88
N GLU A 103 -8.44 -13.94 -6.16
CA GLU A 103 -8.49 -12.65 -5.46
C GLU A 103 -8.23 -12.82 -3.96
N LEU A 104 -7.52 -13.89 -3.57
CA LEU A 104 -7.19 -14.20 -2.17
C LEU A 104 -8.43 -14.40 -1.30
N PHE A 105 -9.46 -15.06 -1.87
CA PHE A 105 -10.73 -15.37 -1.21
C PHE A 105 -11.46 -14.14 -0.68
N ALA A 106 -11.34 -13.01 -1.38
CA ALA A 106 -11.87 -11.73 -0.93
C ALA A 106 -12.75 -11.10 -2.00
N ARG A 107 -13.92 -10.64 -1.56
CA ARG A 107 -14.76 -9.69 -2.30
C ARG A 107 -14.48 -8.31 -1.72
N ARG A 108 -13.93 -7.42 -2.56
CA ARG A 108 -13.63 -6.02 -2.22
C ARG A 108 -14.74 -5.10 -2.72
N PHE A 109 -15.07 -4.08 -1.94
CA PHE A 109 -16.08 -3.08 -2.29
C PHE A 109 -15.90 -1.83 -1.44
N TYR A 110 -16.46 -0.69 -1.85
CA TYR A 110 -16.46 0.52 -1.04
C TYR A 110 -17.52 0.48 0.05
N ARG A 111 -17.30 1.26 1.11
CA ARG A 111 -18.32 1.46 2.13
C ARG A 111 -19.59 2.02 1.44
N PRO A 112 -20.80 1.48 1.71
CA PRO A 112 -22.00 1.84 0.94
C PRO A 112 -22.36 3.33 0.93
N ASP A 113 -21.93 4.08 1.95
CA ASP A 113 -22.17 5.51 2.16
C ASP A 113 -20.97 6.40 1.75
N ALA A 114 -19.90 5.81 1.20
CA ALA A 114 -18.75 6.60 0.78
C ALA A 114 -19.10 7.42 -0.48
N LEU A 115 -18.65 8.68 -0.51
CA LEU A 115 -18.63 9.45 -1.75
C LEU A 115 -17.59 8.81 -2.68
N VAL A 116 -17.94 8.62 -3.94
CA VAL A 116 -17.07 7.96 -4.92
C VAL A 116 -16.78 8.93 -6.06
N SER A 117 -15.55 8.88 -6.58
CA SER A 117 -15.12 9.68 -7.71
C SER A 117 -15.93 9.38 -8.97
N GLU A 118 -15.88 10.30 -9.95
CA GLU A 118 -16.65 10.22 -11.19
C GLU A 118 -16.47 8.89 -11.96
N THR A 119 -15.29 8.27 -11.82
CA THR A 119 -14.96 7.01 -12.52
C THR A 119 -15.30 5.76 -11.70
N GLY A 120 -15.75 5.93 -10.45
CA GLY A 120 -16.02 4.81 -9.56
C GLY A 120 -14.77 4.18 -8.94
N PHE A 121 -13.57 4.71 -9.17
CA PHE A 121 -12.30 4.07 -8.75
C PHE A 121 -11.71 4.59 -7.43
N ILE A 122 -12.23 5.68 -6.88
CA ILE A 122 -11.71 6.27 -5.63
C ILE A 122 -12.90 6.57 -4.72
N ALA A 123 -12.90 6.01 -3.51
CA ALA A 123 -13.86 6.38 -2.48
C ALA A 123 -13.21 7.35 -1.49
N HIS A 124 -13.95 8.37 -1.10
CA HIS A 124 -13.54 9.35 -0.12
C HIS A 124 -13.54 8.74 1.28
N GLU A 125 -12.34 8.41 1.76
CA GLU A 125 -12.13 7.66 3.00
C GLU A 125 -10.93 8.23 3.79
N PRO A 126 -11.04 9.43 4.37
CA PRO A 126 -9.90 10.15 4.98
C PRO A 126 -9.19 9.35 6.08
N GLN A 127 -9.92 8.50 6.82
CA GLN A 127 -9.35 7.59 7.82
C GLN A 127 -8.27 6.67 7.24
N GLY A 128 -8.37 6.29 5.96
CA GLY A 128 -7.38 5.41 5.34
C GLY A 128 -6.00 6.07 5.17
N MET A 129 -5.92 7.40 5.04
CA MET A 129 -4.62 8.09 5.08
C MET A 129 -3.97 7.96 6.44
N PHE A 130 -4.72 8.18 7.53
CA PHE A 130 -4.22 7.98 8.89
C PHE A 130 -3.73 6.54 9.10
N ASP A 131 -4.50 5.56 8.64
CA ASP A 131 -4.13 4.15 8.72
C ASP A 131 -2.86 3.83 7.91
N ALA A 132 -2.69 4.45 6.73
CA ALA A 132 -1.49 4.33 5.90
C ALA A 132 -0.25 4.88 6.62
N LEU A 133 -0.35 6.09 7.20
CA LEU A 133 0.74 6.69 7.96
C LEU A 133 1.10 5.84 9.18
N LYS A 134 0.10 5.38 9.94
CA LYS A 134 0.30 4.49 11.09
C LYS A 134 0.96 3.17 10.68
N TRP A 135 0.55 2.59 9.55
CA TRP A 135 1.17 1.40 8.98
C TRP A 135 2.64 1.65 8.62
N GLY A 136 2.96 2.79 8.00
CA GLY A 136 4.31 3.10 7.54
C GLY A 136 5.34 3.29 8.65
N LEU A 137 4.91 3.68 9.87
CA LEU A 137 5.79 3.83 11.05
C LEU A 137 6.64 2.58 11.35
N GLN A 138 6.16 1.39 10.96
CA GLN A 138 6.89 0.13 11.20
C GLN A 138 8.22 0.02 10.44
N PHE A 139 8.44 0.84 9.40
CA PHE A 139 9.65 0.81 8.58
C PHE A 139 10.76 1.71 9.10
N LYS A 140 10.48 2.58 10.07
CA LYS A 140 11.48 3.40 10.79
C LYS A 140 12.36 4.27 9.88
N VAL A 141 11.78 4.74 8.78
CA VAL A 141 12.36 5.73 7.88
C VAL A 141 11.39 6.90 7.74
N PRO A 142 11.86 8.11 7.39
CA PRO A 142 10.98 9.22 7.03
C PRO A 142 9.90 8.80 6.03
N MET A 143 8.69 9.32 6.19
CA MET A 143 7.59 9.09 5.24
C MET A 143 7.32 10.36 4.45
N ILE A 144 6.97 10.20 3.17
CA ILE A 144 6.56 11.28 2.29
C ILE A 144 5.26 10.83 1.63
N VAL A 145 4.20 11.64 1.69
CA VAL A 145 3.02 11.42 0.85
C VAL A 145 3.40 11.84 -0.56
N THR A 146 3.68 10.87 -1.42
CA THR A 146 4.16 11.11 -2.79
C THR A 146 3.02 11.32 -3.78
N GLU A 147 1.84 10.74 -3.50
CA GLU A 147 0.62 11.00 -4.26
C GLU A 147 -0.62 10.95 -3.36
N ASN A 148 -1.52 11.92 -3.56
CA ASN A 148 -2.86 11.91 -2.99
C ASN A 148 -3.75 12.81 -3.85
N GLY A 149 -4.95 12.32 -4.19
CA GLY A 149 -5.89 13.08 -5.01
C GLY A 149 -7.05 12.25 -5.52
N VAL A 150 -7.93 12.90 -6.28
CA VAL A 150 -9.13 12.27 -6.83
C VAL A 150 -9.44 12.82 -8.21
N ASN A 151 -9.93 11.94 -9.10
CA ASN A 151 -10.44 12.35 -10.40
C ASN A 151 -11.85 12.94 -10.23
N ASP A 152 -11.99 14.21 -10.60
CA ASP A 152 -13.20 15.00 -10.34
C ASP A 152 -13.19 16.23 -11.25
N SER A 153 -13.73 16.09 -12.46
CA SER A 153 -13.75 17.12 -13.49
C SER A 153 -14.50 18.39 -13.07
N GLN A 154 -15.49 18.26 -12.17
CA GLN A 154 -16.32 19.35 -11.68
C GLN A 154 -15.84 19.95 -10.35
N ASP A 155 -14.77 19.42 -9.76
CA ASP A 155 -14.17 19.89 -8.49
C ASP A 155 -15.16 19.90 -7.30
N THR A 156 -16.15 18.99 -7.31
CA THR A 156 -17.20 18.90 -6.27
C THR A 156 -16.81 18.00 -5.09
N LEU A 157 -15.90 17.05 -5.32
CA LEU A 157 -15.40 16.09 -4.36
C LEU A 157 -13.96 16.40 -3.94
N ARG A 158 -13.10 16.86 -4.87
CA ARG A 158 -11.68 17.09 -4.65
C ARG A 158 -11.38 18.02 -3.46
N PRO A 159 -12.09 19.15 -3.24
CA PRO A 159 -11.85 19.97 -2.06
C PRO A 159 -12.04 19.18 -0.76
N ARG A 160 -13.19 18.51 -0.62
CA ARG A 160 -13.51 17.68 0.56
C ARG A 160 -12.59 16.49 0.73
N TYR A 161 -12.01 15.99 -0.36
CA TYR A 161 -11.09 14.86 -0.35
C TYR A 161 -9.71 15.25 0.20
N LEU A 162 -9.29 16.50 0.01
CA LEU A 162 -7.99 17.01 0.41
C LEU A 162 -8.00 17.74 1.78
N ASP A 163 -9.19 18.03 2.32
CA ASP A 163 -9.40 18.61 3.65
C ASP A 163 -9.12 17.60 4.78
#